data_AF-A0A527HFY2-F1
#
_entry.id   AF-A0A527HFY2-F1
#
_cell.length_a   1.000
_cell.length_b   1.000
_cell.length_c   1.000
_cell.angle_alpha   90.00
_cell.angle_beta   90.00
_cell.angle_gamma   90.00
#
_symmetry.space_group_name_H-M   'P 1'
#
loop_
_entity.id
_entity.type
_entity.pdbx_description
1 polymer ?
#
loop_
_entity_poly.entity_id
_entity_poly.type
_entity_poly.pdbx_seq_one_letter_code
_entity_poly.pdbx_strand_id
1 'polypeptide(L)'
;IDSVLALAYLAGPGGALMYYLYNKSVQTLGASRASMLLYLQTVFVALLAYLLLGEGLHDYDLVGAAFIVAGIVLATMVKPRPAQPRVA
;
A
#
# COMPACT_ATOMS: atom_id res chain seq x y z
N ILE A 1 -12.38 22.83 12.04
CA ILE A 1 -11.12 22.07 12.11
C ILE A 1 -10.05 22.99 11.53
N ASP A 2 -9.21 23.60 12.37
CA ASP A 2 -8.20 24.57 11.94
C ASP A 2 -7.18 23.88 11.03
N SER A 3 -6.85 24.45 9.87
CA SER A 3 -6.06 23.77 8.82
C SER A 3 -4.74 23.15 9.29
N VAL A 4 -4.15 23.68 10.35
CA VAL A 4 -2.96 23.14 11.03
C VAL A 4 -3.20 21.72 11.57
N LEU A 5 -4.36 21.47 12.18
CA LEU A 5 -4.74 20.15 12.69
C LEU A 5 -4.92 19.13 11.55
N ALA A 6 -5.51 19.54 10.43
CA ALA A 6 -5.66 18.69 9.26
C ALA A 6 -4.29 18.30 8.66
N LEU A 7 -3.37 19.27 8.56
CA LEU A 7 -1.99 19.02 8.11
C LEU A 7 -1.22 18.12 9.07
N ALA A 8 -1.33 18.34 10.37
CA ALA A 8 -0.69 17.50 11.38
C ALA A 8 -1.21 16.05 11.31
N TYR A 9 -2.51 15.87 11.12
CA TYR A 9 -3.12 14.55 10.97
C TYR A 9 -2.68 13.84 9.68
N LEU A 10 -2.54 14.54 8.55
CA LEU A 10 -2.05 13.93 7.32
C LEU A 10 -0.55 13.59 7.41
N ALA A 11 0.25 14.52 7.92
CA ALA A 11 1.70 14.41 7.94
C ALA A 11 2.22 13.42 8.99
N GLY A 12 1.52 13.24 10.11
CA GLY A 12 1.97 12.37 11.20
C GLY A 12 1.88 10.87 10.83
N PRO A 13 0.67 10.26 10.93
CA PRO A 13 0.48 8.84 10.66
C PRO A 13 0.72 8.46 9.19
N GLY A 14 0.14 9.21 8.23
CA GLY A 14 0.21 8.89 6.81
C GLY A 14 1.53 9.27 6.14
N GLY A 15 2.23 10.27 6.68
CA GLY A 15 3.54 10.70 6.20
C GLY A 15 4.69 10.11 7.00
N ALA A 16 5.06 10.77 8.09
CA ALA A 16 6.28 10.50 8.85
C ALA A 16 6.33 9.06 9.39
N LEU A 17 5.26 8.60 10.05
CA LEU A 17 5.23 7.27 10.65
C LEU A 17 5.23 6.17 9.58
N MET A 18 4.37 6.30 8.56
CA MET A 18 4.31 5.35 7.43
C MET A 18 5.67 5.18 6.76
N TYR A 19 6.32 6.29 6.36
CA TYR A 19 7.62 6.22 5.69
C TYR A 19 8.72 5.70 6.60
N TYR A 20 8.68 6.01 7.91
CA TYR A 20 9.62 5.44 8.87
C TYR A 20 9.49 3.92 8.95
N LEU A 21 8.27 3.39 9.10
CA LEU A 21 8.02 1.94 9.14
C LEU A 21 8.37 1.27 7.81
N TYR A 22 8.08 1.91 6.68
CA TYR A 22 8.45 1.37 5.37
C TYR A 22 9.98 1.27 5.22
N ASN A 23 10.72 2.33 5.53
CA ASN A 23 12.18 2.31 5.48
C ASN A 23 12.77 1.26 6.43
N LYS A 24 12.20 1.12 7.64
CA LYS A 24 12.60 0.07 8.58
C LYS A 24 12.32 -1.33 8.02
N SER A 25 11.18 -1.52 7.35
CA SER A 25 10.82 -2.78 6.69
C SER A 25 11.75 -3.10 5.52
N VAL A 26 12.15 -2.10 4.74
CA VAL A 26 13.15 -2.27 3.67
C VAL A 26 14.50 -2.71 4.26
N GLN A 27 14.93 -2.14 5.38
CA GLN A 27 16.18 -2.51 6.05
C GLN A 27 16.15 -3.92 6.63
N THR A 28 15.02 -4.36 7.18
CA THR A 28 14.91 -5.68 7.84
C THR A 28 14.52 -6.82 6.90
N LEU A 29 13.62 -6.59 5.94
CA LEU A 29 13.08 -7.62 5.03
C LEU A 29 13.62 -7.50 3.60
N GLY A 30 14.29 -6.41 3.24
CA GLY A 30 14.73 -6.10 1.88
C GLY A 30 13.63 -5.44 1.03
N ALA A 31 14.05 -4.70 -0.01
CA ALA A 31 13.16 -3.88 -0.84
C ALA A 31 11.98 -4.66 -1.44
N SER A 32 12.22 -5.86 -1.97
CA SER A 32 11.16 -6.65 -2.62
C SER A 32 10.02 -7.04 -1.68
N ARG A 33 10.34 -7.52 -0.46
CA ARG A 33 9.32 -7.91 0.53
C ARG A 33 8.62 -6.69 1.12
N ALA A 34 9.35 -5.59 1.34
CA ALA A 34 8.77 -4.35 1.83
C ALA A 34 7.78 -3.75 0.82
N SER A 35 8.10 -3.74 -0.48
CA SER A 35 7.17 -3.29 -1.51
C SER A 35 5.93 -4.17 -1.61
N MET A 36 6.04 -5.47 -1.32
CA MET A 36 4.89 -6.36 -1.28
C MET A 36 3.88 -5.99 -0.16
N LEU A 37 4.34 -5.41 0.96
CA LEU A 37 3.46 -4.93 2.03
C LEU A 37 2.58 -3.75 1.58
N LEU A 38 3.02 -2.97 0.58
CA LEU A 38 2.21 -1.87 0.02
C LEU A 38 0.98 -2.40 -0.75
N TYR A 39 1.02 -3.64 -1.25
CA TYR A 39 -0.17 -4.27 -1.83
C TYR A 39 -1.22 -4.62 -0.77
N LEU A 40 -0.78 -5.01 0.42
CA LEU A 40 -1.67 -5.30 1.54
C LEU A 40 -2.35 -4.02 2.06
N GLN A 41 -1.66 -2.87 1.98
CA GLN A 41 -2.26 -1.56 2.27
C GLN A 41 -3.54 -1.34 1.45
N THR A 42 -3.56 -1.70 0.16
CA THR A 42 -4.75 -1.52 -0.68
C THR A 42 -5.96 -2.30 -0.16
N VAL A 43 -5.74 -3.52 0.35
CA VAL A 43 -6.79 -4.35 0.96
C VAL A 43 -7.30 -3.73 2.27
N PHE A 44 -6.39 -3.28 3.14
CA PHE A 44 -6.76 -2.63 4.38
C PHE A 44 -7.52 -1.32 4.17
N VAL A 45 -7.14 -0.52 3.17
CA VAL A 45 -7.84 0.72 2.83
C VAL A 45 -9.29 0.42 2.43
N ALA A 46 -9.51 -0.57 1.55
CA ALA A 46 -10.86 -0.96 1.15
C ALA A 46 -11.70 -1.48 2.34
N LEU A 47 -11.10 -2.32 3.18
CA LEU A 47 -11.76 -2.86 4.37
C LEU A 47 -12.13 -1.76 5.38
N LEU A 48 -11.21 -0.83 5.63
CA LEU A 48 -11.42 0.29 6.56
C LEU A 48 -12.41 1.30 5.99
N ALA A 49 -12.44 1.53 4.68
CA ALA A 49 -13.46 2.36 4.04
C ALA A 49 -14.87 1.78 4.28
N TYR A 50 -15.05 0.48 3.99
CA TYR A 50 -16.32 -0.21 4.27
C TYR A 50 -16.73 -0.11 5.76
N LEU A 51 -15.78 -0.34 6.68
CA LEU A 51 -16.09 -0.40 8.11
C LEU A 51 -16.27 0.97 8.78
N LEU A 52 -15.44 1.96 8.44
CA LEU A 52 -15.42 3.29 9.09
C LEU A 52 -16.34 4.29 8.42
N LEU A 53 -16.43 4.30 7.08
CA LEU A 53 -17.29 5.23 6.34
C LEU A 53 -18.72 4.68 6.21
N GLY A 54 -18.92 3.37 6.41
CA GLY A 54 -20.25 2.75 6.31
C GLY A 54 -20.81 2.75 4.89
N GLU A 55 -19.94 2.90 3.89
CA GLU A 55 -20.28 2.83 2.48
C GLU A 55 -20.77 1.41 2.17
N GLY A 56 -22.05 1.27 1.81
CA GLY A 56 -22.59 -0.03 1.42
C GLY A 56 -21.85 -0.52 0.18
N LEU A 57 -21.32 -1.76 0.24
CA LEU A 57 -20.68 -2.45 -0.88
C LEU A 57 -21.64 -2.48 -2.07
N HIS A 58 -21.40 -1.60 -3.04
CA HIS A 58 -22.10 -1.63 -4.31
C HIS A 58 -21.30 -2.44 -5.33
N ASP A 59 -21.94 -2.76 -6.44
CA ASP A 59 -21.33 -3.57 -7.51
C ASP A 59 -20.01 -2.96 -8.04
N TYR A 60 -19.86 -1.63 -8.00
CA TYR A 60 -18.63 -0.95 -8.40
C TYR A 60 -17.46 -1.17 -7.41
N ASP A 61 -17.73 -1.33 -6.11
CA ASP A 61 -16.70 -1.65 -5.12
C ASP A 61 -16.16 -3.07 -5.33
N LEU A 62 -17.04 -4.00 -5.72
CA LEU A 62 -16.68 -5.37 -6.10
C LEU A 62 -15.78 -5.38 -7.35
N VAL A 63 -16.10 -4.59 -8.37
CA VAL A 63 -15.25 -4.46 -9.57
C VAL A 63 -13.90 -3.85 -9.22
N GLY A 64 -13.87 -2.80 -8.39
CA GLY A 64 -12.63 -2.20 -7.90
C GLY A 64 -11.78 -3.17 -7.09
N ALA A 65 -12.40 -3.92 -6.18
CA ALA A 65 -11.74 -4.96 -5.38
C ALA A 65 -11.17 -6.06 -6.27
N ALA A 66 -11.91 -6.54 -7.26
CA ALA A 66 -11.43 -7.53 -8.23
C ALA A 66 -10.24 -7.01 -9.04
N PHE A 67 -10.27 -5.74 -9.45
CA PHE A 67 -9.18 -5.11 -10.19
C PHE A 67 -7.91 -4.96 -9.34
N ILE A 68 -8.05 -4.56 -8.07
CA ILE A 68 -6.95 -4.52 -7.10
C ILE A 68 -6.34 -5.91 -6.94
N VAL A 69 -7.16 -6.93 -6.66
CA VAL A 69 -6.68 -8.31 -6.50
C VAL A 69 -5.94 -8.79 -7.74
N ALA A 70 -6.49 -8.55 -8.94
CA ALA A 70 -5.83 -8.89 -10.20
C ALA A 70 -4.46 -8.20 -10.36
N GLY A 71 -4.37 -6.91 -10.05
CA GLY A 71 -3.12 -6.16 -10.08
C GLY A 71 -2.08 -6.69 -9.09
N ILE A 72 -2.49 -7.03 -7.87
CA ILE A 72 -1.62 -7.61 -6.85
C ILE A 72 -1.08 -8.98 -7.29
N VAL A 73 -1.96 -9.84 -7.82
CA VAL A 73 -1.57 -11.16 -8.33
C VAL A 73 -0.57 -11.02 -9.48
N LEU A 74 -0.85 -10.12 -10.43
CA LEU A 74 0.04 -9.86 -11.55
C LEU A 74 1.41 -9.35 -11.08
N ALA A 75 1.44 -8.36 -10.18
CA ALA A 75 2.67 -7.81 -9.65
C ALA A 75 3.49 -8.81 -8.82
N THR A 76 2.81 -9.72 -8.11
CA THR A 76 3.47 -10.75 -7.29
C THR A 76 4.00 -11.91 -8.13
N MET A 77 3.29 -12.28 -9.21
CA MET A 77 3.65 -13.39 -10.11
C MET A 77 4.73 -12.98 -11.12
N VAL A 78 4.83 -11.69 -11.48
CA VAL A 78 5.87 -11.19 -12.38
C VAL A 78 7.20 -11.08 -11.62
N LYS A 79 8.01 -12.13 -11.73
CA LYS A 79 9.35 -12.19 -11.13
C LYS A 79 10.25 -11.12 -11.76
N PRO A 80 10.83 -10.19 -10.98
CA PRO A 80 11.78 -9.22 -11.52
C PRO A 80 12.94 -9.96 -12.18
N ARG A 81 13.22 -9.68 -13.46
CA ARG A 81 14.43 -10.20 -14.11
C ARG A 81 15.63 -9.68 -13.30
N PRO A 82 16.52 -10.54 -12.81
CA PRO A 82 17.72 -10.09 -12.12
C PRO A 82 18.53 -9.23 -13.09
N ALA A 83 18.73 -7.97 -12.73
CA ALA A 83 19.62 -7.09 -13.48
C ALA A 83 21.02 -7.72 -13.42
N GLN A 84 21.51 -8.17 -14.58
CA GLN A 84 22.85 -8.74 -14.70
C GLN A 84 23.85 -7.72 -14.14
N PRO A 85 24.74 -8.11 -13.21
CA PRO A 85 25.84 -7.26 -12.80
C PRO A 85 26.63 -6.96 -14.06
N ARG A 86 26.66 -5.69 -14.48
CA ARG A 86 27.55 -5.24 -15.54
C ARG A 86 28.95 -5.27 -14.94
N VAL A 87 29.59 -6.44 -15.00
CA VAL A 87 30.99 -6.63 -14.65
C VAL A 87 31.81 -5.78 -15.63
N ALA A 88 32.59 -4.84 -15.10
CA ALA A 88 33.64 -4.12 -15.79
C ALA A 88 34.91 -4.25 -14.94
#